data_AF-A0AA88WXN2-F1
#
_entry.id   AF-A0AA88WXN2-F1
#
_cell.length_a   1.000
_cell.length_b   1.000
_cell.length_c   1.000
_cell.angle_alpha   90.00
_cell.angle_beta   90.00
_cell.angle_gamma   90.00
#
_symmetry.space_group_name_H-M   'P 1'
#
loop_
_entity.id
_entity.type
_entity.pdbx_description
1 polymer ?
#
loop_
_entity_poly.entity_id
_entity_poly.type
_entity_poly.pdbx_seq_one_letter_code
_entity_poly.pdbx_strand_id
1 'polypeptide(L)'
;MASIIYELWKPYLRAMMECDMKAVSIGTKRKTEARLKKVKLLEAMSVFFDRSNRSGGYEQATVGDVVRLCGLCQEADMVLRKKPDGNFMVGCLNYPQCRNAIWLPGSILEASITTNVCNACTPG
;
A
#
# COMPACT_ATOMS: atom_id res chain seq x y z
N MET A 1 3.54 5.67 7.76
CA MET A 1 3.17 6.29 6.47
C MET A 1 3.12 7.81 6.50
N ALA A 2 2.44 8.45 7.47
CA ALA A 2 2.32 9.92 7.53
C ALA A 2 3.66 10.68 7.61
N SER A 3 4.62 10.22 8.41
CA SER A 3 5.93 10.89 8.55
C SER A 3 6.80 10.86 7.30
N ILE A 4 6.55 9.93 6.36
CA ILE A 4 7.34 9.77 5.14
C ILE A 4 6.86 10.74 4.04
N ILE A 5 5.55 10.98 3.96
CA ILE A 5 4.98 12.02 3.07
C ILE A 5 5.45 13.42 3.53
N TYR A 6 5.57 13.62 4.84
CA TYR A 6 6.06 14.87 5.42
C TYR A 6 7.50 15.22 5.00
N GLU A 7 8.40 14.23 4.99
CA GLU A 7 9.78 14.39 4.51
C GLU A 7 9.86 14.84 3.04
N LEU A 8 8.90 14.38 2.24
CA LEU A 8 8.79 14.65 0.82
C LEU A 8 8.25 16.04 0.48
N TRP A 9 7.39 16.57 1.35
CA TRP A 9 6.73 17.87 1.21
C TRP A 9 7.40 18.96 2.04
N LYS A 10 8.65 18.74 2.49
CA LYS A 10 9.40 19.75 3.24
C LYS A 10 9.39 21.08 2.47
N PRO A 11 8.85 22.16 3.06
CA PRO A 11 8.75 23.48 2.40
C PRO A 11 10.10 23.96 1.84
N TYR A 12 11.20 23.56 2.49
CA TYR A 12 12.56 23.82 2.05
C TYR A 12 12.88 23.30 0.63
N LEU A 13 12.47 22.08 0.27
CA LEU A 13 12.76 21.51 -1.06
C LEU A 13 12.05 22.29 -2.18
N ARG A 14 10.82 22.76 -1.91
CA ARG A 14 10.08 23.63 -2.81
C ARG A 14 10.75 24.99 -2.95
N ALA A 15 11.12 25.62 -1.83
CA ALA A 15 11.81 26.90 -1.83
C ALA A 15 13.14 26.85 -2.63
N MET A 16 13.93 25.78 -2.46
CA MET A 16 15.16 25.57 -3.23
C MET A 16 14.92 25.47 -4.74
N MET A 17 13.85 24.79 -5.17
CA MET A 17 13.47 24.69 -6.58
C MET A 17 13.03 26.06 -7.14
N GLU A 18 12.26 26.82 -6.37
CA GLU A 18 11.82 28.17 -6.74
C GLU A 18 13.02 29.15 -6.85
N CYS A 19 13.99 29.06 -5.91
CA CYS A 19 15.24 29.80 -5.98
C CYS A 19 16.08 29.43 -7.21
N ASP A 20 16.20 28.14 -7.55
CA ASP A 20 16.92 27.70 -8.75
C ASP A 20 16.23 28.19 -10.02
N MET A 21 14.90 28.17 -10.07
CA MET A 21 14.14 28.70 -11.22
C MET A 21 14.32 30.21 -11.37
N LYS A 22 14.35 30.95 -10.25
CA LYS A 22 14.65 32.38 -10.23
C LYS A 22 16.09 32.67 -10.68
N ALA A 23 17.06 31.85 -10.27
CA ALA A 23 18.45 31.98 -10.68
C ALA A 23 18.63 31.77 -12.19
N VAL A 24 17.83 30.87 -12.79
CA VAL A 24 17.77 30.68 -14.25
C VAL A 24 17.15 31.90 -14.94
N SER A 25 16.08 32.48 -14.39
CA SER A 25 15.44 33.66 -14.99
C SER A 25 16.33 34.90 -14.98
N ILE A 26 17.20 35.05 -13.97
CA ILE A 26 18.17 36.16 -13.89
C ILE A 26 19.51 35.85 -14.59
N GLY A 27 19.65 34.67 -15.23
CA GLY A 27 20.85 34.29 -15.98
C GLY A 27 22.05 33.84 -15.13
N THR A 28 21.89 33.71 -13.82
CA THR A 28 22.97 33.29 -12.89
C THR A 28 23.15 31.77 -12.78
N LYS A 29 22.20 30.99 -13.28
CA LYS A 29 22.28 29.52 -13.37
C LYS A 29 21.83 29.04 -14.74
N ARG A 30 22.40 27.91 -15.19
CA ARG A 30 21.99 27.27 -16.44
C ARG A 30 20.73 26.44 -16.23
N LYS A 31 19.86 26.41 -17.24
CA LYS A 31 18.63 25.59 -17.24
C LYS A 31 18.91 24.10 -17.01
N THR A 32 20.06 23.59 -17.48
CA THR A 32 20.47 22.19 -17.32
C THR A 32 20.74 21.82 -15.86
N GLU A 33 21.31 22.73 -15.08
CA GLU A 33 21.63 22.52 -13.67
C GLU A 33 20.36 22.39 -12.82
N ALA A 34 19.37 23.25 -13.08
CA ALA A 34 18.06 23.17 -12.45
C ALA A 34 17.31 21.87 -12.81
N ARG A 35 17.38 21.45 -14.09
CA ARG A 35 16.77 20.17 -14.55
C ARG A 35 17.43 18.96 -13.90
N LEU A 36 18.76 18.94 -13.77
CA LEU A 36 19.48 17.81 -13.18
C LEU A 36 19.05 17.58 -11.72
N LYS A 37 18.93 18.64 -10.93
CA LYS A 37 18.44 18.54 -9.55
C LYS A 37 17.01 18.01 -9.47
N LYS A 38 16.12 18.44 -10.36
CA LYS A 38 14.77 17.88 -10.46
C LYS A 38 14.79 16.38 -10.74
N VAL A 39 15.61 15.92 -11.70
CA VAL A 39 15.71 14.50 -12.05
C VAL A 39 16.21 13.68 -10.86
N LYS A 40 17.30 14.12 -10.20
CA LYS A 40 17.82 13.43 -9.01
C LYS A 40 16.79 13.34 -7.86
N LEU A 41 15.99 14.39 -7.68
CA LEU A 41 14.94 14.39 -6.67
C LEU A 41 13.82 13.40 -7.01
N LEU A 42 13.43 13.31 -8.29
CA LEU A 42 12.46 12.32 -8.79
C LEU A 42 13.00 10.88 -8.78
N GLU A 43 14.29 10.70 -8.97
CA GLU A 43 14.94 9.39 -8.89
C GLU A 43 15.06 8.92 -7.43
N ALA A 44 15.46 9.80 -6.52
CA ALA A 44 15.41 9.48 -5.09
C ALA A 44 13.99 9.11 -4.65
N MET A 45 12.98 9.83 -5.18
CA MET A 45 11.56 9.57 -4.97
C MET A 45 11.12 8.17 -5.41
N SER A 46 11.53 7.70 -6.59
CA SER A 46 11.07 6.42 -7.13
C SER A 46 11.50 5.25 -6.25
N VAL A 47 12.71 5.31 -5.69
CA VAL A 47 13.20 4.33 -4.71
C VAL A 47 12.29 4.27 -3.46
N PHE A 48 11.70 5.39 -3.05
CA PHE A 48 10.77 5.42 -1.90
C PHE A 48 9.40 4.82 -2.25
N PHE A 49 8.87 5.08 -3.45
CA PHE A 49 7.58 4.51 -3.87
C PHE A 49 7.66 2.99 -4.11
N ASP A 50 8.77 2.47 -4.65
CA ASP A 50 8.98 1.03 -4.77
C ASP A 50 9.02 0.33 -3.40
N ARG A 51 9.55 1.01 -2.37
CA ARG A 51 9.55 0.51 -0.99
C ARG A 51 8.18 0.60 -0.32
N SER A 52 7.38 1.59 -0.68
CA SER A 52 5.96 1.69 -0.28
C SER A 52 5.11 0.60 -0.93
N ASN A 53 5.45 0.20 -2.16
CA ASN A 53 4.80 -0.93 -2.84
C ASN A 53 5.17 -2.26 -2.17
N ARG A 54 6.37 -2.38 -1.58
CA ARG A 54 6.75 -3.53 -0.75
C ARG A 54 6.13 -3.56 0.65
N SER A 55 5.73 -2.41 1.20
CA SER A 55 5.03 -2.33 2.49
C SER A 55 3.51 -2.35 2.37
N GLY A 56 2.99 -2.18 1.14
CA GLY A 56 1.73 -2.77 0.71
C GLY A 56 1.93 -4.16 0.13
N GLY A 57 2.72 -5.00 0.84
CA GLY A 57 3.07 -6.34 0.41
C GLY A 57 1.86 -7.11 -0.12
N TYR A 58 1.69 -7.08 -1.43
CA TYR A 58 1.62 -8.31 -2.21
C TYR A 58 2.91 -9.07 -1.92
N GLU A 59 3.03 -9.61 -0.70
CA GLU A 59 3.71 -10.88 -0.56
C GLU A 59 3.13 -11.72 -1.68
N GLN A 60 3.99 -12.29 -2.53
CA GLN A 60 3.63 -13.42 -3.39
C GLN A 60 2.53 -14.17 -2.66
N ALA A 61 1.31 -14.09 -3.18
CA ALA A 61 0.17 -14.68 -2.53
C ALA A 61 0.52 -16.17 -2.42
N THR A 62 0.98 -16.59 -1.24
CA THR A 62 0.44 -17.80 -0.67
C THR A 62 -1.03 -17.52 -0.75
N VAL A 63 -1.69 -18.13 -1.74
CA VAL A 63 -3.12 -18.01 -1.91
C VAL A 63 -3.63 -18.55 -0.60
N GLY A 64 -3.94 -17.63 0.32
CA GLY A 64 -4.43 -17.99 1.63
C GLY A 64 -5.62 -18.90 1.44
N ASP A 65 -5.84 -19.83 2.37
CA ASP A 65 -6.86 -20.84 2.18
C ASP A 65 -8.20 -20.16 1.80
N VAL A 66 -8.84 -20.70 0.76
CA VAL A 66 -10.07 -20.15 0.21
C VAL A 66 -11.20 -20.45 1.18
N VAL A 67 -11.84 -19.40 1.69
CA VAL A 67 -12.96 -19.51 2.64
C VAL A 67 -14.27 -19.70 1.89
N ARG A 68 -14.55 -18.80 0.94
CA ARG A 68 -15.83 -18.74 0.19
C ARG A 68 -15.75 -17.70 -0.93
N LEU A 69 -16.73 -17.73 -1.83
CA LEU A 69 -16.96 -16.64 -2.79
C LEU A 69 -17.33 -15.34 -2.05
N CYS A 70 -16.87 -14.19 -2.57
CA CYS A 70 -17.18 -12.89 -1.98
C CYS A 70 -18.67 -12.56 -2.12
N GLY A 71 -19.35 -12.37 -0.98
CA GLY A 71 -20.77 -11.97 -0.97
C GLY A 71 -21.03 -10.55 -1.49
N LEU A 72 -20.02 -9.67 -1.56
CA LEU A 72 -20.20 -8.28 -2.03
C LEU A 72 -20.02 -8.12 -3.55
N CYS A 73 -18.98 -8.70 -4.15
CA CYS A 73 -18.76 -8.59 -5.60
C CYS A 73 -19.18 -9.84 -6.38
N GLN A 74 -19.25 -11.01 -5.75
CA GLN A 74 -19.54 -12.31 -6.39
C GLN A 74 -18.59 -12.71 -7.54
N GLU A 75 -17.54 -11.95 -7.78
CA GLU A 75 -16.59 -12.16 -8.89
C GLU A 75 -15.30 -12.85 -8.45
N ALA A 76 -15.00 -12.85 -7.15
CA ALA A 76 -13.73 -13.33 -6.63
C ALA A 76 -13.89 -14.00 -5.26
N ASP A 77 -12.96 -14.88 -4.93
CA ASP A 77 -12.93 -15.57 -3.63
C ASP A 77 -12.46 -14.67 -2.49
N MET A 78 -12.87 -15.03 -1.28
CA MET A 78 -12.31 -14.54 -0.03
C MET A 78 -11.34 -15.55 0.55
N VAL A 79 -10.19 -15.05 1.00
CA VAL A 79 -9.07 -15.86 1.50
C VAL A 79 -8.69 -15.47 2.92
N LEU A 80 -8.29 -16.45 3.72
CA LEU A 80 -7.74 -16.23 5.06
C LEU A 80 -6.28 -15.74 4.97
N ARG A 81 -5.94 -14.65 5.65
CA ARG A 81 -4.61 -14.05 5.65
C ARG A 81 -4.15 -13.73 7.06
N LYS A 82 -2.88 -13.99 7.34
CA LYS A 82 -2.20 -13.51 8.56
C LYS A 82 -1.55 -12.16 8.27
N LYS A 83 -1.79 -11.17 9.13
CA LYS A 83 -1.17 -9.84 9.04
C LYS A 83 0.24 -9.87 9.64
N PRO A 84 1.09 -8.89 9.28
CA PRO A 84 2.37 -8.67 9.95
C PRO A 84 2.22 -8.49 11.47
N ASP A 85 1.10 -7.91 11.92
CA ASP A 85 0.77 -7.72 13.34
C ASP A 85 0.39 -9.02 14.06
N GLY A 86 0.41 -10.17 13.37
CA GLY A 86 0.03 -11.49 13.89
C GLY A 86 -1.46 -11.80 13.83
N ASN A 87 -2.33 -10.78 13.73
CA ASN A 87 -3.78 -10.93 13.63
C ASN A 87 -4.21 -11.57 12.30
N PHE A 88 -5.33 -12.30 12.32
CA PHE A 88 -5.91 -12.89 11.11
C PHE A 88 -7.00 -12.00 10.50
N MET A 89 -7.21 -12.13 9.20
CA MET A 89 -8.35 -11.51 8.50
C MET A 89 -8.78 -12.39 7.33
N VAL A 90 -10.03 -12.25 6.91
CA VAL A 90 -10.52 -12.80 5.65
C VAL A 90 -10.79 -11.64 4.70
N GLY A 91 -10.21 -11.66 3.50
CA GLY A 91 -10.32 -10.56 2.54
C GLY A 91 -10.58 -11.04 1.12
N CYS A 92 -11.28 -10.23 0.33
CA CYS A 92 -11.52 -10.51 -1.09
C CYS A 92 -10.22 -10.42 -1.91
N LEU A 93 -10.04 -11.35 -2.85
CA LEU A 93 -8.91 -11.34 -3.79
C LEU A 93 -8.94 -10.14 -4.74
N ASN A 94 -10.11 -9.54 -5.01
CA ASN A 94 -10.25 -8.41 -5.92
C ASN A 94 -9.92 -7.04 -5.29
N TYR A 95 -9.26 -7.01 -4.13
CA TYR A 95 -8.74 -5.76 -3.56
C TYR A 95 -7.70 -5.15 -4.52
N PRO A 96 -7.72 -3.83 -4.81
CA PRO A 96 -8.47 -2.77 -4.13
C PRO A 96 -9.87 -2.48 -4.69
N GLN A 97 -10.28 -3.14 -5.78
CA GLN A 97 -11.58 -2.94 -6.43
C GLN A 97 -12.74 -3.41 -5.56
N CYS A 98 -12.55 -4.49 -4.78
CA CYS A 98 -13.46 -4.92 -3.74
C CYS A 98 -12.78 -4.84 -2.37
N ARG A 99 -13.33 -4.03 -1.46
CA ARG A 99 -12.82 -3.83 -0.08
C ARG A 99 -13.51 -4.72 0.95
N ASN A 100 -14.20 -5.78 0.52
CA ASN A 100 -14.85 -6.70 1.44
C ASN A 100 -13.81 -7.39 2.31
N ALA A 101 -13.95 -7.25 3.63
CA ALA A 101 -13.05 -7.83 4.60
C ALA A 101 -13.78 -8.13 5.92
N ILE A 102 -13.44 -9.28 6.51
CA ILE A 102 -13.88 -9.71 7.83
C ILE A 102 -12.66 -9.72 8.74
N TRP A 103 -12.72 -8.93 9.80
CA TRP A 103 -11.66 -8.80 10.78
C TRP A 103 -11.87 -9.79 11.90
N LEU A 104 -10.89 -10.66 12.13
CA LEU A 104 -10.93 -11.62 13.21
C LEU A 104 -10.41 -10.96 14.50
N PRO A 105 -10.96 -11.32 15.68
CA PRO A 105 -10.46 -10.84 16.97
C PRO A 105 -8.96 -11.10 17.17
N GLY A 106 -8.27 -10.18 17.84
CA GLY A 106 -6.81 -10.28 18.04
C GLY A 106 -6.34 -11.34 19.05
N SER A 107 -7.26 -11.99 19.76
CA SER A 107 -6.94 -13.07 20.71
C SER A 107 -6.74 -14.44 20.03
N ILE A 108 -6.79 -14.51 18.71
CA ILE A 108 -6.72 -15.75 17.95
C ILE A 108 -5.25 -16.12 17.71
N LEU A 109 -4.83 -17.26 18.27
CA LEU A 109 -3.47 -17.80 18.11
C LEU A 109 -3.27 -18.49 16.76
N GLU A 110 -4.28 -19.24 16.33
CA GLU A 110 -4.29 -19.98 15.06
C GLU A 110 -5.66 -19.90 14.40
N ALA A 111 -5.68 -19.85 13.07
CA ALA A 111 -6.89 -19.93 12.28
C ALA A 111 -6.63 -20.83 11.07
N SER A 112 -7.51 -21.79 10.85
CA SER A 112 -7.49 -22.72 9.72
C SER A 112 -8.90 -22.92 9.18
N ILE A 113 -9.00 -23.27 7.90
CA ILE A 113 -10.29 -23.51 7.25
C ILE A 113 -10.66 -24.97 7.41
N THR A 114 -11.87 -25.20 7.91
CA THR A 114 -12.45 -26.54 8.05
C THR A 114 -13.57 -26.73 7.03
N THR A 115 -13.78 -27.97 6.58
CA THR A 115 -14.90 -28.34 5.69
C THR A 115 -16.26 -28.36 6.39
N ASN A 116 -16.29 -28.30 7.72
CA ASN A 116 -17.50 -28.26 8.52
C ASN A 116 -18.08 -26.84 8.54
N VAL A 117 -19.28 -26.68 7.99
CA VAL A 117 -20.04 -25.42 8.07
C VAL A 117 -20.75 -25.36 9.41
N CYS A 118 -20.66 -24.21 10.09
CA CYS A 118 -21.34 -24.01 11.36
C CYS A 118 -22.85 -23.90 11.16
N ASN A 119 -23.63 -24.77 11.82
CA ASN A 119 -25.09 -24.77 11.73
C ASN A 119 -25.76 -23.57 12.45
N ALA A 120 -25.04 -22.89 13.34
CA ALA A 120 -25.53 -21.69 14.01
C ALA A 120 -25.17 -20.40 13.25
N CYS A 121 -24.08 -20.43 12.49
CA CYS A 121 -23.57 -19.30 11.72
C CYS A 121 -23.69 -19.66 10.24
N THR A 122 -24.89 -19.50 9.68
CA THR A 122 -25.09 -19.68 8.24
C THR A 122 -24.23 -18.69 7.45
N PRO A 123 -23.71 -19.07 6.27
CA PRO A 123 -22.90 -18.16 5.47
C PRO A 123 -23.82 -17.11 4.85
N GLY A 124 -23.91 -15.95 5.50
CA GLY A 124 -24.39 -14.71 4.87
C GLY A 124 -23.34 -14.14 3.93
#